data_AF-A0A0P8E3W1-F1
#
_entry.id   AF-A0A0P8E3W1-F1
#
_cell.length_a   1.000
_cell.length_b   1.000
_cell.length_c   1.000
_cell.angle_alpha   90.00
_cell.angle_beta   90.00
_cell.angle_gamma   90.00
#
_symmetry.space_group_name_H-M   'P 1'
#
loop_
_entity.id
_entity.type
_entity.pdbx_description
1 polymer ?
#
loop_
_entity_poly.entity_id
_entity_poly.type
_entity_poly.pdbx_seq_one_letter_code
_entity_poly.pdbx_strand_id
1 'polypeptide(L)'
;MVSLTRKENDDLKTRLTKYLARDETGIRKSVLKLFLNEKPYTTQNVFDLLKQQGFDVNYRGISAMVGLMNTRLGILRIDVKGDHNVYSLKDEYKNSVKATMDNY
;
A
#
# COMPACT_ATOMS: atom_id res chain seq x y z
N MET A 1 13.65 -17.35 1.64
CA MET A 1 12.95 -16.10 1.97
C MET A 1 13.87 -14.97 1.60
N VAL A 2 13.50 -14.13 0.63
CA VAL A 2 14.34 -12.99 0.21
C VAL A 2 14.11 -11.88 1.24
N SER A 3 15.19 -11.42 1.88
CA SER A 3 15.15 -10.36 2.88
C SER A 3 15.90 -9.16 2.35
N LEU A 4 15.37 -7.97 2.59
CA LEU A 4 16.01 -6.71 2.22
C LEU A 4 17.33 -6.54 2.95
N THR A 5 18.31 -5.95 2.27
CA THR A 5 19.51 -5.42 2.92
C THR A 5 19.16 -4.30 3.89
N ARG A 6 20.08 -3.96 4.79
CA ARG A 6 19.90 -2.85 5.74
C ARG A 6 19.61 -1.53 5.02
N LYS A 7 20.33 -1.24 3.94
CA LYS A 7 20.14 -0.01 3.15
C LYS A 7 18.75 0.03 2.52
N GLU A 8 18.30 -1.06 1.90
CA GLU A 8 16.96 -1.12 1.30
C GLU A 8 15.84 -0.97 2.34
N ASN A 9 16.05 -1.49 3.55
CA ASN A 9 15.14 -1.29 4.67
C ASN A 9 15.06 0.18 5.10
N ASP A 10 16.20 0.85 5.24
CA ASP A 10 16.26 2.27 5.65
C ASP A 10 15.63 3.18 4.59
N ASP A 11 15.90 2.90 3.30
CA ASP A 11 15.32 3.61 2.17
C ASP A 11 13.80 3.40 2.09
N LEU A 12 13.31 2.17 2.30
CA LEU A 12 11.89 1.88 2.37
C LEU A 12 11.23 2.59 3.54
N LYS A 13 11.80 2.50 4.75
CA LYS A 13 11.27 3.14 5.95
C LYS A 13 11.14 4.65 5.72
N THR A 14 12.15 5.28 5.14
CA THR A 14 12.11 6.71 4.79
C THR A 14 10.95 7.03 3.84
N ARG A 15 10.72 6.22 2.80
CA ARG A 15 9.63 6.43 1.85
C ARG A 15 8.25 6.22 2.49
N LEU A 16 8.09 5.18 3.31
CA LEU A 16 6.85 4.90 4.04
C LEU A 16 6.52 6.00 5.05
N THR A 17 7.49 6.42 5.87
CA THR A 17 7.30 7.50 6.84
C THR A 17 6.89 8.79 6.14
N LYS A 18 7.54 9.17 5.04
CA LYS A 18 7.16 10.37 4.26
C LYS A 18 5.76 10.28 3.66
N TYR A 19 5.34 9.09 3.24
CA TYR A 19 4.02 8.85 2.67
C TYR A 19 2.91 8.93 3.74
N LEU A 20 3.14 8.31 4.90
CA LEU A 20 2.26 8.31 6.06
C LEU A 20 2.18 9.68 6.74
N ALA A 21 3.29 10.43 6.84
CA ALA A 21 3.31 11.76 7.44
C ALA A 21 2.36 12.78 6.79
N ARG A 22 1.88 12.49 5.59
CA ARG A 22 0.92 13.30 4.84
C ARG A 22 -0.50 12.70 4.89
N ASP A 23 -0.76 11.74 5.76
CA ASP A 23 -2.04 11.03 5.89
C ASP A 23 -2.97 11.74 6.87
N GLU A 24 -3.64 12.78 6.40
CA GLU A 24 -4.54 13.60 7.22
C GLU A 24 -5.89 12.90 7.50
N THR A 25 -6.23 11.89 6.70
CA THR A 25 -7.56 11.24 6.69
C THR A 25 -7.54 9.81 7.22
N GLY A 26 -6.35 9.22 7.42
CA GLY A 26 -6.21 7.81 7.80
C GLY A 26 -6.41 6.82 6.64
N ILE A 27 -6.66 7.31 5.42
CA ILE A 27 -6.89 6.45 4.24
C ILE A 27 -5.59 5.72 3.88
N ARG A 28 -4.44 6.40 3.89
CA ARG A 28 -3.17 5.76 3.50
C ARG A 28 -2.77 4.66 4.46
N LYS A 29 -2.93 4.91 5.76
CA LYS A 29 -2.74 3.92 6.82
C LYS A 29 -3.68 2.72 6.61
N SER A 30 -4.95 2.97 6.29
CA SER A 30 -5.93 1.90 6.06
C SER A 30 -5.59 1.05 4.83
N VAL A 31 -5.17 1.67 3.73
CA VAL A 31 -4.74 0.95 2.52
C VAL A 31 -3.48 0.11 2.78
N LEU A 32 -2.49 0.62 3.52
CA LEU A 32 -1.31 -0.16 3.88
C LEU A 32 -1.68 -1.38 4.75
N LYS A 33 -2.62 -1.24 5.68
CA LYS A 33 -3.16 -2.37 6.46
C LYS A 33 -3.86 -3.41 5.57
N LEU A 34 -4.62 -2.98 4.56
CA LEU A 34 -5.25 -3.90 3.62
C LEU A 34 -4.22 -4.79 2.91
N PHE A 35 -3.13 -4.19 2.41
CA PHE A 35 -2.07 -4.92 1.71
C PHE A 35 -1.23 -5.83 2.61
N LEU A 36 -1.18 -5.58 3.92
CA LEU A 36 -0.55 -6.48 4.90
C LEU A 36 -1.33 -7.78 5.11
N ASN A 37 -2.62 -7.84 4.76
CA ASN A 37 -3.44 -9.05 4.89
C ASN A 37 -3.17 -10.11 3.79
N GLU A 38 -2.08 -9.96 3.03
CA GLU A 38 -1.56 -10.90 2.03
C GLU A 38 -2.51 -11.29 0.89
N LYS A 39 -3.61 -10.56 0.71
CA LYS A 39 -4.54 -10.76 -0.41
C LYS A 39 -4.18 -9.84 -1.58
N PRO A 40 -4.35 -10.30 -2.84
CA PRO A 40 -4.33 -9.42 -3.99
C PRO A 40 -5.61 -8.57 -4.05
N TYR A 41 -5.48 -7.31 -4.45
CA TYR A 41 -6.59 -6.36 -4.56
C TYR A 41 -6.57 -5.64 -5.90
N THR A 42 -7.74 -5.46 -6.51
CA THR A 42 -7.94 -4.46 -7.56
C THR A 42 -8.15 -3.08 -6.95
N THR A 43 -8.05 -2.02 -7.76
CA THR A 43 -8.47 -0.67 -7.34
C THR A 43 -9.91 -0.63 -6.83
N GLN A 44 -10.81 -1.39 -7.49
CA GLN A 44 -12.20 -1.51 -7.07
C GLN A 44 -12.31 -2.12 -5.67
N ASN A 45 -11.58 -3.20 -5.38
CA ASN A 45 -11.59 -3.80 -4.05
C ASN A 45 -11.11 -2.83 -2.97
N VAL A 46 -10.06 -2.06 -3.23
CA VAL A 46 -9.56 -1.04 -2.28
C VAL A 46 -10.62 0.04 -2.05
N PHE A 47 -11.26 0.53 -3.12
CA PHE A 47 -12.32 1.54 -3.03
C PHE A 47 -13.51 1.04 -2.20
N ASP A 48 -14.02 -0.16 -2.49
CA ASP A 48 -15.18 -0.74 -1.80
C ASP A 48 -14.89 -0.95 -0.31
N LEU A 49 -13.70 -1.45 0.03
CA LEU A 49 -13.29 -1.66 1.42
C LEU A 49 -13.18 -0.35 2.20
N LEU A 50 -12.62 0.70 1.58
CA LEU A 50 -12.55 2.02 2.21
C LEU A 50 -13.95 2.64 2.39
N LYS A 51 -14.83 2.50 1.39
CA LYS A 51 -16.23 2.92 1.54
C LYS A 51 -16.94 2.17 2.65
N GLN A 52 -16.74 0.85 2.75
CA GLN A 52 -17.30 0.03 3.82
C GLN A 52 -16.77 0.45 5.21
N GLN A 53 -15.53 0.92 5.29
CA GLN A 53 -14.94 1.49 6.51
C GLN A 53 -15.45 2.90 6.85
N GLY A 54 -16.32 3.48 6.03
CA GLY A 54 -16.93 4.79 6.26
C GLY A 54 -16.11 5.98 5.74
N PHE A 55 -15.04 5.75 4.96
CA PHE A 55 -14.26 6.84 4.40
C PHE A 55 -15.02 7.56 3.27
N ASP A 56 -14.95 8.89 3.26
CA ASP A 56 -15.44 9.67 2.13
C ASP A 56 -14.41 9.70 0.99
N VAL A 57 -14.47 8.66 0.15
CA VAL A 57 -13.57 8.49 -0.99
C VAL A 57 -14.32 8.48 -2.32
N ASN A 58 -13.61 8.79 -3.40
CA ASN A 58 -14.09 8.55 -4.76
C ASN A 58 -13.11 7.65 -5.51
N TYR A 59 -13.62 6.91 -6.49
CA TYR A 59 -12.83 5.90 -7.22
C TYR A 59 -11.57 6.48 -7.88
N ARG A 60 -11.66 7.69 -8.47
CA ARG A 60 -10.51 8.34 -9.12
C ARG A 60 -9.39 8.64 -8.13
N GLY A 61 -9.74 9.15 -6.94
CA GLY A 61 -8.80 9.41 -5.85
C GLY A 61 -8.11 8.13 -5.38
N ILE A 62 -8.85 7.03 -5.25
CA ILE A 62 -8.28 5.72 -4.87
C ILE A 62 -7.37 5.18 -5.98
N SER A 63 -7.78 5.26 -7.24
CA SER A 63 -6.94 4.86 -8.37
C SER A 63 -5.62 5.61 -8.40
N ALA A 64 -5.65 6.93 -8.20
CA ALA A 64 -4.45 7.76 -8.12
C ALA A 64 -3.58 7.38 -6.92
N MET A 65 -4.19 7.11 -5.75
CA MET A 65 -3.49 6.71 -4.54
C MET A 65 -2.75 5.38 -4.72
N VAL A 66 -3.42 4.35 -5.24
CA VAL A 66 -2.81 3.02 -5.47
C VAL A 66 -1.69 3.13 -6.51
N GLY A 67 -1.88 3.92 -7.57
CA GLY A 67 -0.82 4.22 -8.55
C GLY A 67 0.40 4.92 -7.94
N LEU A 68 0.18 5.88 -7.03
CA LEU A 68 1.26 6.55 -6.29
C LEU A 68 1.97 5.60 -5.33
N MET A 69 1.25 4.69 -4.66
CA MET A 69 1.87 3.66 -3.82
C MET A 69 2.79 2.77 -4.64
N ASN A 70 2.33 2.33 -5.82
CA ASN A 70 3.16 1.51 -6.69
C ASN A 70 4.42 2.24 -7.15
N THR A 71 4.29 3.47 -7.64
CA THR A 71 5.42 4.23 -8.23
C THR A 71 6.36 4.84 -7.19
N ARG A 72 5.84 5.37 -6.07
CA ARG A 72 6.66 6.05 -5.05
C ARG A 72 7.19 5.13 -3.97
N LEU A 73 6.40 4.15 -3.52
CA LEU A 73 6.84 3.20 -2.49
C LEU A 73 7.53 1.97 -3.10
N GLY A 74 7.17 1.57 -4.33
CA GLY A 74 7.78 0.42 -5.01
C GLY A 74 7.52 -0.94 -4.32
N ILE A 75 6.62 -0.97 -3.34
CA ILE A 75 6.33 -2.14 -2.51
C ILE A 75 5.32 -3.10 -3.13
N LEU A 76 4.56 -2.63 -4.13
CA LEU A 76 3.52 -3.42 -4.77
C LEU A 76 4.08 -4.18 -5.96
N ARG A 77 3.60 -5.41 -6.14
CA ARG A 77 3.63 -6.15 -7.39
C ARG A 77 2.33 -5.86 -8.13
N ILE A 78 2.41 -5.72 -9.44
CA ILE A 78 1.25 -5.62 -10.32
C ILE A 78 1.20 -6.86 -11.20
N ASP A 79 0.09 -7.57 -11.16
CA ASP A 79 -0.27 -8.57 -12.14
C ASP A 79 -1.44 -8.04 -12.98
N VAL A 80 -1.25 -7.94 -14.29
CA VAL A 80 -2.29 -7.48 -15.22
C VAL A 80 -3.18 -8.66 -15.56
N LYS A 81 -4.47 -8.59 -15.21
CA LYS A 81 -5.48 -9.63 -15.52
C LYS A 81 -6.57 -9.03 -16.41
N GLY A 82 -6.45 -9.26 -17.72
CA GLY A 82 -7.30 -8.59 -18.72
C GLY A 82 -7.09 -7.08 -18.65
N ASP A 83 -8.18 -6.34 -18.45
CA ASP A 83 -8.16 -4.87 -18.38
C ASP A 83 -7.97 -4.32 -16.95
N HIS A 84 -7.74 -5.20 -15.97
CA HIS A 84 -7.61 -4.81 -14.57
C HIS A 84 -6.22 -5.10 -14.02
N ASN A 85 -5.67 -4.11 -13.31
CA ASN A 85 -4.48 -4.30 -12.50
C ASN A 85 -4.86 -4.93 -11.16
N VAL A 86 -4.13 -5.98 -10.80
CA VAL A 86 -4.21 -6.64 -9.50
C VAL A 86 -2.93 -6.34 -8.73
N TYR A 87 -3.07 -5.76 -7.55
CA TYR A 87 -1.98 -5.31 -6.70
C TYR A 87 -1.81 -6.25 -5.52
N SER A 88 -0.57 -6.60 -5.20
CA SER A 88 -0.21 -7.35 -3.99
C SER A 88 1.06 -6.77 -3.36
N LEU A 89 1.21 -6.90 -2.05
CA LEU A 89 2.45 -6.52 -1.37
C LEU A 89 3.52 -7.56 -1.68
N LYS A 90 4.69 -7.13 -2.16
CA LYS A 90 5.81 -8.05 -2.38
C LYS A 90 6.29 -8.60 -1.03
N ASP A 91 6.60 -9.89 -1.01
CA ASP A 91 6.90 -10.62 0.22
C ASP A 91 8.09 -10.04 0.98
N GLU A 92 9.13 -9.60 0.26
CA GLU A 92 10.34 -9.02 0.85
C GLU A 92 10.08 -7.73 1.64
N TYR A 93 8.98 -7.03 1.36
CA TYR A 93 8.62 -5.77 2.02
C TYR A 93 7.65 -5.93 3.19
N LYS A 94 7.03 -7.11 3.38
CA LYS A 94 5.98 -7.34 4.40
C LYS A 94 6.44 -6.97 5.81
N ASN A 95 7.58 -7.50 6.23
CA ASN A 95 8.09 -7.27 7.58
C ASN A 95 8.40 -5.79 7.85
N SER A 96 9.00 -5.10 6.87
CA SER A 96 9.40 -3.70 7.01
C SER A 96 8.20 -2.76 7.00
N VAL A 97 7.18 -3.06 6.17
CA VAL A 97 5.90 -2.33 6.18
C VAL A 97 5.20 -2.53 7.52
N LYS A 98 5.10 -3.78 8.01
CA LYS A 98 4.49 -4.08 9.30
C LYS A 98 5.18 -3.35 10.44
N ALA A 99 6.51 -3.47 10.53
CA ALA A 99 7.29 -2.79 11.56
C ALA A 99 7.15 -1.25 11.49
N THR A 100 7.05 -0.66 10.30
CA THR A 100 6.82 0.78 10.17
C THR A 100 5.43 1.17 10.67
N MET A 101 4.41 0.37 10.36
CA MET A 101 3.02 0.60 10.74
C MET A 101 2.78 0.42 12.26
N ASP A 102 3.48 -0.50 12.90
CA ASP A 102 3.37 -0.73 14.35
C ASP A 102 3.99 0.41 15.16
N ASN A 103 4.91 1.18 14.57
CA ASN A 103 5.59 2.33 15.17
C ASN A 103 5.04 3.69 14.72
N TYR A 104 3.87 3.72 14.04
CA TYR A 104 3.24 4.92 13.48
C TYR A 104 1.79 5.09 13.94
#